data_AF-A0A2D5QLP9-F1
#
_entry.id   AF-A0A2D5QLP9-F1
#
_cell.length_a   1.000
_cell.length_b   1.000
_cell.length_c   1.000
_cell.angle_alpha   90.00
_cell.angle_beta   90.00
_cell.angle_gamma   90.00
#
_symmetry.space_group_name_H-M   'P 1'
#
loop_
_entity.id
_entity.type
_entity.pdbx_description
1 polymer ?
#
loop_
_entity_poly.entity_id
_entity_poly.type
_entity_poly.pdbx_seq_one_letter_code
_entity_poly.pdbx_strand_id
1 'polypeptide(L)'
;MNLETQLNKDSATEFQSGIDRLVEGIKKHYASWTTYEEGIERFNKGIDIKTGRKYTKVLQGSSVWGFIANSDGMLKGIPYFKGDVFKAAGWAAPAKHVRGSIFDTNQNWFHWTGPNYRV
;
A
#
# COMPACT_ATOMS: atom_id res chain seq x y z
N MET A 1 27.29 10.16 12.08
CA MET A 1 25.89 10.37 11.68
C MET A 1 25.18 11.00 12.88
N ASN A 2 24.41 12.08 12.72
CA ASN A 2 23.71 12.69 13.86
C ASN A 2 22.40 11.92 14.16
N LEU A 3 21.85 12.12 15.36
CA LEU A 3 20.65 11.40 15.85
C LEU A 3 19.44 11.59 14.91
N GLU A 4 19.26 12.80 14.38
CA GLU A 4 18.18 13.13 13.44
C GLU A 4 18.31 12.35 12.12
N THR A 5 19.53 12.22 11.58
CA THR A 5 19.77 11.47 10.34
C THR A 5 19.54 9.97 10.56
N GLN A 6 19.88 9.44 11.74
CA GLN A 6 19.60 8.05 12.10
C GLN A 6 18.09 7.79 12.19
N LEU A 7 17.35 8.60 12.96
CA LEU A 7 15.89 8.49 13.09
C LEU A 7 15.15 8.58 11.73
N ASN A 8 15.61 9.47 10.84
CA ASN A 8 15.04 9.60 9.50
C ASN A 8 15.31 8.36 8.63
N LYS A 9 16.52 7.79 8.74
CA LYS A 9 16.88 6.54 8.04
C LYS A 9 16.07 5.36 8.57
N ASP A 10 15.87 5.29 9.88
CA ASP A 10 15.07 4.24 10.52
C ASP A 10 13.60 4.33 10.08
N SER A 11 13.01 5.54 10.09
CA SER A 11 11.65 5.77 9.56
C SER A 11 11.51 5.43 8.08
N ALA A 12 12.53 5.71 7.25
CA ALA A 12 12.54 5.32 5.85
C ALA A 12 12.59 3.80 5.67
N THR A 13 13.37 3.13 6.52
CA THR A 13 13.52 1.66 6.52
C THR A 13 12.22 0.99 6.98
N GLU A 14 11.56 1.52 8.01
CA GLU A 14 10.24 1.06 8.47
C GLU A 14 9.16 1.23 7.41
N PHE A 15 9.17 2.38 6.71
CA PHE A 15 8.22 2.66 5.64
C PHE A 15 8.38 1.65 4.48
N GLN A 16 9.62 1.42 4.04
CA GLN A 16 9.90 0.42 3.01
C GLN A 16 9.50 -0.98 3.47
N SER A 17 9.85 -1.35 4.70
CA SER A 17 9.46 -2.64 5.28
C SER A 17 7.94 -2.81 5.36
N GLY A 18 7.20 -1.72 5.59
CA GLY A 18 5.74 -1.71 5.55
C GLY A 18 5.18 -1.95 4.15
N ILE A 19 5.77 -1.33 3.13
CA ILE A 19 5.42 -1.60 1.72
C ILE A 19 5.68 -3.06 1.37
N ASP A 20 6.83 -3.60 1.76
CA ASP A 20 7.21 -4.98 1.45
C ASP A 20 6.24 -5.97 2.11
N ARG A 21 5.89 -5.75 3.39
CA ARG A 21 4.87 -6.53 4.11
C ARG A 21 3.50 -6.47 3.44
N LEU A 22 3.08 -5.30 2.96
CA LEU A 22 1.83 -5.14 2.23
C LEU A 22 1.86 -5.94 0.91
N VAL A 23 2.91 -5.78 0.12
CA VAL A 23 3.07 -6.49 -1.16
C VAL A 23 3.09 -8.00 -0.95
N GLU A 24 3.82 -8.48 0.05
CA GLU A 24 3.82 -9.90 0.40
C GLU A 24 2.42 -10.40 0.79
N GLY A 25 1.68 -9.62 1.59
CA GLY A 25 0.30 -9.94 1.95
C GLY A 25 -0.64 -10.02 0.75
N ILE A 26 -0.53 -9.08 -0.20
CA ILE A 26 -1.30 -9.09 -1.46
C ILE A 26 -1.00 -10.36 -2.26
N LYS A 27 0.28 -10.73 -2.39
CA LYS A 27 0.73 -11.94 -3.11
C LYS A 27 0.20 -13.21 -2.44
N LYS A 28 0.34 -13.32 -1.11
CA LYS A 28 -0.16 -14.45 -0.33
C LYS A 28 -1.67 -14.62 -0.48
N HIS A 29 -2.43 -13.53 -0.42
CA HIS A 29 -3.89 -13.58 -0.58
C HIS A 29 -4.31 -13.99 -2.00
N TYR A 30 -3.56 -13.60 -3.05
CA TYR A 30 -3.84 -14.10 -4.40
C TYR A 30 -3.54 -15.60 -4.50
N ALA A 31 -2.37 -16.02 -4.03
CA ALA A 31 -1.96 -17.42 -4.04
C ALA A 31 -2.87 -18.34 -3.20
N SER A 32 -3.50 -17.83 -2.14
CA SER A 32 -4.48 -18.61 -1.38
C SER A 32 -5.82 -18.81 -2.11
N TRP A 33 -6.08 -18.03 -3.16
CA TRP A 33 -7.33 -18.07 -3.92
C TRP A 33 -7.26 -18.96 -5.17
N THR A 34 -6.06 -19.41 -5.57
CA THR A 34 -5.86 -20.20 -6.79
C THR A 34 -4.69 -21.18 -6.65
N THR A 35 -4.72 -22.28 -7.40
CA THR A 35 -3.60 -23.23 -7.52
C THR A 35 -2.85 -23.11 -8.84
N TYR A 36 -3.22 -22.14 -9.70
CA TYR A 36 -2.60 -21.94 -11.01
C TYR A 36 -1.25 -21.21 -10.88
N GLU A 37 -0.15 -21.99 -10.91
CA GLU A 37 1.22 -21.51 -10.66
C GLU A 37 1.66 -20.37 -11.60
N GLU A 38 1.47 -20.51 -12.92
CA GLU A 38 1.83 -19.46 -13.87
C GLU A 38 0.99 -18.19 -13.63
N GLY A 39 -0.25 -18.34 -13.17
CA GLY A 39 -1.12 -17.23 -12.79
C GLY A 39 -0.58 -16.49 -11.56
N ILE A 40 -0.07 -17.21 -10.57
CA ILE A 40 0.60 -16.64 -9.39
C ILE A 40 1.88 -15.92 -9.80
N GLU A 41 2.69 -16.52 -10.65
CA GLU A 41 3.92 -15.89 -11.14
C GLU A 41 3.62 -14.60 -11.92
N ARG A 42 2.66 -14.64 -12.85
CA ARG A 42 2.22 -13.46 -13.62
C ARG A 42 1.66 -12.37 -12.72
N PHE A 43 0.86 -12.73 -11.72
CA PHE A 43 0.32 -11.79 -10.76
C PHE A 43 1.45 -11.11 -9.96
N ASN A 44 2.39 -11.89 -9.45
CA ASN A 44 3.53 -11.40 -8.67
C ASN A 44 4.42 -10.44 -9.48
N LYS A 45 4.68 -10.77 -10.76
CA LYS A 45 5.42 -9.92 -11.71
C LYS A 45 4.65 -8.64 -12.08
N GLY A 46 3.33 -8.67 -11.98
CA GLY A 46 2.47 -7.52 -12.29
C GLY A 46 2.37 -6.48 -11.18
N ILE A 47 2.88 -6.74 -9.97
CA ILE A 47 2.86 -5.76 -8.89
C ILE A 47 4.01 -4.77 -9.09
N ASP A 48 3.68 -3.49 -9.12
CA ASP A 48 4.63 -2.39 -9.29
C ASP A 48 4.36 -1.27 -8.27
N ILE A 49 5.43 -0.61 -7.82
CA ILE A 49 5.38 0.44 -6.80
C ILE A 49 5.91 1.74 -7.39
N LYS A 50 5.06 2.77 -7.44
CA LYS A 50 5.43 4.10 -7.96
C LYS A 50 5.34 5.15 -6.87
N THR A 51 6.51 5.57 -6.38
CA THR A 51 6.62 6.64 -5.39
C THR A 51 6.32 8.00 -6.02
N GLY A 52 5.30 8.68 -5.51
CA GLY A 52 5.00 10.07 -5.85
C GLY A 52 5.34 11.02 -4.72
N ARG A 53 4.99 12.31 -4.88
CA ARG A 53 5.23 13.32 -3.84
C ARG A 53 4.36 13.09 -2.59
N LYS A 54 3.04 12.96 -2.77
CA LYS A 54 2.08 12.79 -1.66
C LYS A 54 1.78 11.34 -1.34
N TYR A 55 1.76 10.49 -2.37
CA TYR A 55 1.37 9.10 -2.26
C TYR A 55 2.32 8.19 -3.01
N THR A 56 2.59 7.02 -2.45
CA THR A 56 3.17 5.87 -3.15
C THR A 56 2.04 5.01 -3.69
N LYS A 57 2.05 4.76 -5.00
CA LYS A 57 1.01 4.02 -5.70
C LYS A 57 1.38 2.55 -5.80
N VAL A 58 0.45 1.66 -5.44
CA VAL A 58 0.56 0.22 -5.66
C VAL A 58 -0.25 -0.13 -6.91
N LEU A 59 0.42 -0.73 -7.90
CA LEU A 59 -0.17 -1.17 -9.16
C LEU A 59 -0.27 -2.69 -9.19
N GLN A 60 -1.25 -3.19 -9.93
CA GLN A 60 -1.36 -4.58 -10.35
C GLN A 60 -1.70 -4.58 -11.85
N GLY A 61 -0.73 -4.97 -12.67
CA GLY A 61 -0.82 -4.87 -14.12
C GLY A 61 -1.11 -3.44 -14.58
N SER A 62 -2.23 -3.24 -15.28
CA SER A 62 -2.69 -1.94 -15.77
C SER A 62 -3.63 -1.21 -14.81
N SER A 63 -3.85 -1.72 -13.60
CA SER A 63 -4.80 -1.18 -12.62
C SER A 63 -4.10 -0.64 -11.38
N VAL A 64 -4.73 0.34 -10.73
CA VAL A 64 -4.29 0.82 -9.41
C VAL A 64 -4.93 -0.02 -8.33
N TRP A 65 -4.10 -0.70 -7.53
CA TRP A 65 -4.54 -1.44 -6.36
C TRP A 65 -4.92 -0.48 -5.23
N GLY A 66 -4.05 0.49 -4.94
CA GLY A 66 -4.24 1.48 -3.89
C GLY A 66 -3.14 2.52 -3.79
N PHE A 67 -3.23 3.38 -2.78
CA PHE A 67 -2.29 4.45 -2.50
C PHE A 67 -1.86 4.41 -1.03
N ILE A 68 -0.60 4.73 -0.76
CA ILE A 68 -0.01 4.80 0.58
C ILE A 68 0.42 6.26 0.80
N ALA A 69 0.04 6.88 1.91
CA ALA A 69 0.46 8.25 2.24
C ALA A 69 1.96 8.32 2.56
N ASN A 70 2.67 9.24 1.90
CA ASN A 70 4.11 9.44 2.14
C ASN A 70 4.39 10.43 3.28
N SER A 71 3.37 11.20 3.70
CA SER A 71 3.41 12.16 4.79
C SER A 71 2.03 12.30 5.40
N ASP A 72 1.94 12.95 6.54
CA ASP A 72 0.65 13.38 7.10
C ASP A 72 -0.01 14.43 6.20
N GLY A 73 -1.32 14.57 6.29
CA GLY A 73 -2.05 15.57 5.51
C GLY A 73 -3.56 15.55 5.69
N MET A 74 -4.24 16.26 4.79
CA MET A 74 -5.70 16.38 4.77
C MET A 74 -6.22 16.00 3.38
N LEU A 75 -7.14 15.03 3.32
CA LEU A 75 -7.82 14.60 2.10
C LEU A 75 -9.32 14.88 2.22
N LYS A 76 -9.81 15.87 1.45
CA LYS A 76 -11.24 16.25 1.44
C LYS A 76 -11.80 16.49 2.86
N GLY A 77 -11.04 17.19 3.69
CA GLY A 77 -11.42 17.54 5.07
C GLY A 77 -11.20 16.43 6.09
N ILE A 78 -10.59 15.29 5.73
CA ILE A 78 -10.27 14.21 6.66
C ILE A 78 -8.74 14.12 6.84
N PRO A 79 -8.22 14.13 8.08
CA PRO A 79 -6.80 13.93 8.33
C PRO A 79 -6.38 12.51 7.98
N TYR A 80 -5.15 12.37 7.52
CA TYR A 80 -4.48 11.10 7.33
C TYR A 80 -3.02 11.21 7.74
N PHE A 81 -2.42 10.06 8.03
CA PHE A 81 -1.06 9.95 8.51
C PHE A 81 -0.18 9.22 7.50
N LYS A 82 1.13 9.46 7.57
CA LYS A 82 2.12 8.68 6.82
C LYS A 82 1.86 7.19 7.04
N GLY A 83 1.90 6.42 5.95
CA GLY A 83 1.65 4.98 5.95
C GLY A 83 0.18 4.57 5.83
N ASP A 84 -0.77 5.50 5.94
CA ASP A 84 -2.18 5.21 5.69
C ASP A 84 -2.39 4.75 4.25
N VAL A 85 -3.23 3.72 4.09
CA VAL A 85 -3.54 3.07 2.82
C VAL A 85 -4.96 3.39 2.39
N PHE A 86 -5.11 3.78 1.14
CA PHE A 86 -6.36 4.18 0.52
C PHE A 86 -6.69 3.32 -0.68
N LYS A 87 -7.99 3.07 -0.87
CA LYS A 87 -8.50 2.54 -2.14
C LYS A 87 -8.28 3.58 -3.25
N ALA A 88 -8.05 3.12 -4.48
CA ALA A 88 -8.04 4.00 -5.64
C ALA A 88 -9.46 4.54 -5.94
N ALA A 89 -9.58 5.85 -6.17
CA ALA A 89 -10.76 6.46 -6.79
C ALA A 89 -10.57 6.68 -8.31
N GLY A 90 -9.32 6.65 -8.75
CA GLY A 90 -8.92 6.70 -10.16
C GLY A 90 -7.42 6.51 -10.28
N TRP A 91 -6.89 6.71 -11.48
CA TRP A 91 -5.46 6.49 -11.75
C TRP A 91 -4.54 7.37 -10.90
N ALA A 92 -4.93 8.62 -10.65
CA ALA A 92 -4.07 9.64 -10.04
C ALA A 92 -4.42 9.96 -8.58
N ALA A 93 -5.53 9.46 -8.03
CA ALA A 93 -6.02 9.90 -6.73
C ALA A 93 -6.68 8.79 -5.89
N PRO A 94 -6.48 8.83 -4.56
CA PRO A 94 -7.16 7.94 -3.63
C PRO A 94 -8.63 8.33 -3.40
N ALA A 95 -9.40 7.35 -2.92
CA ALA A 95 -10.70 7.57 -2.31
C ALA A 95 -10.56 8.30 -0.97
N LYS A 96 -11.66 8.87 -0.48
CA LYS A 96 -11.68 9.80 0.66
C LYS A 96 -11.15 9.19 1.97
N HIS A 97 -11.38 7.90 2.20
CA HIS A 97 -11.21 7.28 3.51
C HIS A 97 -10.04 6.31 3.55
N VAL A 98 -9.29 6.36 4.65
CA VAL A 98 -8.25 5.40 5.02
C VAL A 98 -8.89 4.01 5.20
N ARG A 99 -8.20 2.98 4.72
CA ARG A 99 -8.65 1.58 4.76
C ARG A 99 -7.85 0.72 5.72
N GLY A 100 -6.57 1.02 5.88
CA GLY A 100 -5.65 0.44 6.87
C GLY A 100 -4.31 1.16 6.81
N SER A 101 -3.29 0.60 7.44
CA SER A 101 -1.94 1.16 7.45
C SER A 101 -0.89 0.10 7.12
N ILE A 102 0.20 0.50 6.46
CA ILE A 102 1.39 -0.36 6.29
C ILE A 102 2.12 -0.64 7.62
N PHE A 103 1.75 0.08 8.68
CA PHE A 103 2.25 -0.14 10.04
C PHE A 103 1.32 -1.05 10.86
N ASP A 104 0.14 -1.41 10.34
CA ASP A 104 -0.73 -2.35 11.02
C ASP A 104 -0.08 -3.75 11.06
N THR A 105 -0.15 -4.39 12.23
CA THR A 105 0.26 -5.78 12.40
C THR A 105 -0.72 -6.76 11.76
N ASN A 106 -1.99 -6.34 11.62
CA ASN A 106 -3.06 -7.14 11.03
C ASN A 106 -3.26 -6.79 9.55
N GLN A 107 -3.44 -7.81 8.71
CA GLN A 107 -3.64 -7.68 7.27
C GLN A 107 -5.07 -8.02 6.81
N ASN A 108 -6.06 -7.88 7.69
CA ASN A 108 -7.47 -8.21 7.42
C ASN A 108 -8.27 -7.08 6.74
N TRP A 109 -7.61 -5.99 6.34
CA TRP A 109 -8.24 -4.80 5.77
C TRP A 109 -8.13 -4.70 4.25
N PHE A 110 -7.58 -5.71 3.58
CA PHE A 110 -7.47 -5.75 2.13
C PHE A 110 -7.66 -7.15 1.55
N HIS A 111 -7.87 -7.18 0.23
CA HIS A 111 -7.77 -8.37 -0.60
C HIS A 111 -6.72 -8.15 -1.70
N TRP A 112 -6.38 -9.21 -2.43
CA TRP A 112 -5.49 -9.09 -3.59
C TRP A 112 -6.03 -8.13 -4.66
N THR A 113 -7.35 -7.93 -4.71
CA THR A 113 -8.05 -7.00 -5.63
C THR A 113 -8.07 -5.55 -5.16
N GLY A 114 -7.66 -5.26 -3.93
CA GLY A 114 -7.59 -3.89 -3.40
C GLY A 114 -7.91 -3.78 -1.90
N PRO A 115 -7.76 -2.58 -1.32
CA PRO A 115 -8.23 -2.30 0.03
C PRO A 115 -9.74 -2.46 0.18
N ASN A 116 -10.17 -2.96 1.35
CA ASN A 116 -11.57 -3.25 1.63
C ASN A 116 -12.41 -1.96 1.68
N TYR A 117 -13.67 -2.08 1.29
CA TYR A 117 -14.65 -1.05 1.63
C TYR A 117 -15.00 -1.21 3.10
N ARG A 118 -14.93 -0.13 3.86
CA ARG A 118 -15.65 -0.05 5.13
C ARG A 118 -17.04 0.51 4.78
N VAL A 119 -18.07 -0.30 5.02
CA VAL A 119 -19.47 0.15 5.09
C VAL A 119 -19.65 1.08 6.27
#